data_AF-A0AAW2NPP9-F1
#
_entry.id   AF-A0AAW2NPP9-F1
#
_cell.length_a   1.000
_cell.length_b   1.000
_cell.length_c   1.000
_cell.angle_alpha   90.00
_cell.angle_beta   90.00
_cell.angle_gamma   90.00
#
_symmetry.space_group_name_H-M   'P 1'
#
loop_
_entity.id
_entity.type
_entity.pdbx_description
1 polymer ?
#
loop_
_entity_poly.entity_id
_entity_poly.type
_entity_poly.pdbx_seq_one_letter_code
_entity_poly.pdbx_strand_id
1 'polypeptide(L)'
;MDASSPDQDVRLPESVEMIIQRICLEKNQPPLKKYARNMLALIGEQAALKVLTTVLFSKTLRTFSGYVSFLVKKDFPDEAAAVLSAYDSPQCSTSPNKSPHTPRK
;
A
#
# COMPACT_ATOMS: atom_id res chain seq x y z
N MET A 1 3.02 -22.76 19.80
CA MET A 1 2.27 -22.33 18.60
C MET A 1 2.71 -20.90 18.34
N ASP A 2 3.76 -20.69 17.54
CA ASP A 2 4.24 -19.34 17.25
C ASP A 2 4.67 -19.32 15.78
N ALA A 3 3.76 -18.87 14.92
CA ALA A 3 3.98 -18.70 13.49
C ALA A 3 4.17 -17.21 13.22
N SER A 4 5.34 -16.69 13.56
CA SER A 4 5.76 -15.35 13.19
C SER A 4 6.27 -15.37 11.75
N SER A 5 5.37 -15.25 10.77
CA SER A 5 5.74 -15.00 9.37
C SER A 5 5.88 -13.48 9.13
N PRO A 6 7.02 -12.99 8.63
CA PRO A 6 7.32 -11.57 8.46
C PRO A 6 6.75 -11.00 7.15
N ASP A 7 5.46 -11.17 6.92
CA ASP A 7 4.74 -10.22 6.08
C ASP A 7 4.44 -9.04 6.98
N GLN A 8 5.18 -7.94 6.82
CA GLN A 8 4.82 -6.68 7.47
C GLN A 8 3.41 -6.29 7.02
N ASP A 9 2.41 -6.74 7.77
CA ASP A 9 1.03 -6.31 7.71
C ASP A 9 1.05 -4.82 8.03
N VAL A 10 0.91 -4.03 6.97
CA VAL A 10 0.65 -2.60 7.06
C VAL A 10 -0.58 -2.45 7.94
N ARG A 11 -0.39 -2.02 9.18
CA ARG A 11 -1.50 -1.81 10.11
C ARG A 11 -2.31 -0.62 9.62
N LEU A 12 -3.50 -0.90 9.13
CA LEU A 12 -4.47 0.15 8.81
C LEU A 12 -5.32 0.44 10.05
N PRO A 13 -5.87 1.67 10.16
CA PRO A 13 -6.83 2.00 11.21
C PRO A 13 -8.02 1.05 11.20
N GLU A 14 -8.62 0.81 12.38
CA GLU A 14 -9.74 -0.13 12.54
C GLU A 14 -10.92 0.20 11.61
N SER A 15 -11.24 1.48 11.46
CA SER A 15 -12.26 1.98 10.52
C SER A 15 -12.02 1.48 9.09
N VAL A 16 -10.76 1.47 8.65
CA VAL A 16 -10.35 1.07 7.30
C VAL A 16 -10.43 -0.45 7.16
N GLU A 17 -9.94 -1.19 8.15
CA GLU A 17 -10.01 -2.67 8.17
C GLU A 17 -11.45 -3.18 8.16
N MET A 18 -12.37 -2.53 8.88
CA MET A 18 -13.79 -2.90 8.86
C MET A 18 -14.39 -2.81 7.45
N ILE A 19 -14.09 -1.74 6.71
CA ILE A 19 -14.60 -1.62 5.33
C ILE A 19 -13.90 -2.62 4.40
N ILE A 20 -12.59 -2.87 4.57
CA ILE A 20 -11.88 -3.91 3.81
C ILE A 20 -12.55 -5.28 3.99
N GLN A 21 -12.83 -5.67 5.24
CA GLN A 21 -13.52 -6.93 5.53
C GLN A 21 -14.91 -6.96 4.91
N ARG A 22 -15.67 -5.88 5.05
CA ARG A 22 -16.99 -5.74 4.44
C ARG A 22 -16.97 -5.92 2.93
N ILE A 23 -16.01 -5.33 2.23
CA ILE A 23 -15.83 -5.50 0.78
C ILE A 23 -15.50 -6.94 0.43
N CYS A 24 -14.60 -7.58 1.19
CA CYS A 24 -14.23 -8.98 0.95
C CYS A 24 -15.45 -9.89 1.03
N LEU A 25 -16.30 -9.69 2.05
CA LEU A 25 -17.54 -10.44 2.24
C LEU A 25 -18.60 -10.12 1.18
N GLU A 26 -18.96 -8.85 0.99
CA GLU A 26 -20.07 -8.46 0.11
C GLU A 26 -19.75 -8.67 -1.38
N LYS A 27 -18.48 -8.52 -1.77
CA LYS A 27 -18.06 -8.62 -3.18
C LYS A 27 -17.37 -9.95 -3.51
N ASN A 28 -17.33 -10.88 -2.55
CA ASN A 28 -16.63 -12.16 -2.63
C ASN A 28 -15.19 -12.01 -3.17
N GLN A 29 -14.45 -11.07 -2.59
CA GLN A 29 -13.09 -10.73 -3.03
C GLN A 29 -12.06 -11.31 -2.07
N PRO A 30 -10.85 -11.64 -2.59
CA PRO A 30 -9.74 -11.99 -1.73
C PRO A 30 -9.30 -10.78 -0.87
N PRO A 31 -8.59 -11.05 0.23
CA PRO A 31 -8.00 -10.00 1.07
C PRO A 31 -7.17 -8.99 0.27
N LEU A 32 -7.15 -7.75 0.75
CA LEU A 32 -6.41 -6.68 0.10
C LEU A 32 -4.90 -6.97 0.15
N LYS A 33 -4.24 -6.95 -1.03
CA LYS A 33 -2.81 -7.23 -1.14
C LYS A 33 -1.96 -6.14 -0.47
N LYS A 34 -0.75 -6.52 -0.03
CA LYS A 34 0.20 -5.66 0.70
C LYS A 34 0.46 -4.30 0.04
N TYR A 35 0.73 -4.27 -1.27
CA TYR A 35 0.98 -3.01 -1.98
C TYR A 35 -0.23 -2.07 -1.97
N ALA A 36 -1.45 -2.60 -2.08
CA ALA A 36 -2.68 -1.81 -1.99
C ALA A 36 -2.93 -1.33 -0.55
N ARG A 37 -2.57 -2.12 0.46
CA ARG A 37 -2.56 -1.67 1.86
C ARG A 37 -1.56 -0.54 2.10
N ASN A 38 -0.35 -0.62 1.55
CA ASN A 38 0.64 0.48 1.58
C ASN A 38 0.07 1.77 0.98
N MET A 39 -0.63 1.68 -0.16
CA MET A 39 -1.27 2.84 -0.77
C MET A 39 -2.31 3.48 0.15
N LEU A 40 -3.16 2.68 0.81
CA LEU A 40 -4.16 3.19 1.76
C LEU A 40 -3.51 3.83 3.00
N ALA A 41 -2.42 3.26 3.50
CA ALA A 41 -1.69 3.84 4.62
C ALA A 41 -1.06 5.20 4.27
N LEU A 42 -0.54 5.33 3.05
CA LEU A 42 0.16 6.54 2.61
C LEU A 42 -0.79 7.73 2.40
N ILE A 43 -1.97 7.50 1.84
CA ILE A 43 -2.98 8.56 1.64
C ILE A 43 -3.72 8.95 2.94
N GLY A 44 -3.55 8.17 4.01
CA GLY A 44 -4.18 8.40 5.31
C GLY A 44 -5.62 7.89 5.43
N GLU A 45 -6.13 7.85 6.66
CA GLU A 45 -7.40 7.20 7.02
C GLU A 45 -8.60 7.75 6.24
N GLN A 46 -8.81 9.07 6.26
CA GLN A 46 -10.01 9.67 5.67
C GLN A 46 -10.06 9.48 4.14
N ALA A 47 -8.91 9.58 3.47
CA ALA A 47 -8.80 9.33 2.04
C ALA A 47 -8.99 7.83 1.72
N ALA A 48 -8.39 6.95 2.52
CA ALA A 48 -8.57 5.51 2.41
C ALA A 48 -10.04 5.10 2.54
N LEU A 49 -10.77 5.65 3.51
CA LEU A 49 -12.20 5.41 3.68
C LEU A 49 -13.01 5.85 2.45
N LYS A 50 -12.69 7.00 1.84
CA LYS A 50 -13.35 7.47 0.61
C LYS A 50 -13.11 6.51 -0.56
N VAL A 51 -11.87 6.07 -0.74
CA VAL A 51 -11.50 5.09 -1.78
C VAL A 51 -12.26 3.78 -1.56
N LEU A 52 -12.21 3.22 -0.34
CA LEU A 52 -12.87 1.95 -0.01
C LEU A 52 -14.39 2.04 -0.11
N THR A 53 -14.99 3.14 0.31
CA THR A 53 -16.44 3.38 0.16
C THR A 53 -16.82 3.39 -1.33
N THR A 54 -16.01 4.01 -2.18
CA THR A 54 -16.21 3.98 -3.64
C THR A 54 -16.14 2.56 -4.20
N VAL A 55 -15.20 1.74 -3.70
CA VAL A 55 -15.12 0.31 -4.06
C VAL A 55 -16.37 -0.45 -3.62
N LEU A 56 -16.85 -0.22 -2.39
CA LEU A 56 -18.02 -0.89 -1.83
C LEU A 56 -19.29 -0.63 -2.66
N PHE A 57 -19.51 0.62 -3.06
CA PHE A 57 -20.68 1.00 -3.86
C PHE A 57 -20.52 0.73 -5.36
N SER A 58 -19.33 0.35 -5.84
CA SER A 58 -19.13 0.01 -7.24
C SER A 58 -19.95 -1.23 -7.64
N LYS A 59 -20.65 -1.14 -8.78
CA LYS A 59 -21.45 -2.25 -9.33
C LYS A 59 -20.58 -3.35 -9.93
N THR A 60 -19.40 -3.00 -10.44
CA THR A 60 -18.49 -3.92 -11.10
C THR A 60 -17.13 -3.86 -10.44
N LEU A 61 -16.73 -4.97 -9.82
CA LEU A 61 -15.42 -5.11 -9.17
C LEU A 61 -14.74 -6.37 -9.69
N ARG A 62 -13.78 -6.20 -10.61
CA ARG A 62 -13.03 -7.34 -11.15
C ARG A 62 -12.00 -7.86 -10.15
N THR A 63 -11.22 -6.94 -9.57
CA THR A 63 -10.25 -7.25 -8.53
C THR A 63 -10.23 -6.13 -7.50
N PHE A 64 -10.36 -6.48 -6.22
CA PHE A 64 -10.34 -5.49 -5.15
C PHE A 64 -9.04 -4.68 -5.10
N SER A 65 -7.89 -5.36 -5.03
CA SER A 65 -6.58 -4.69 -4.95
C SER A 65 -6.29 -3.85 -6.20
N GLY A 66 -6.64 -4.34 -7.39
CA GLY A 66 -6.45 -3.61 -8.64
C GLY A 66 -7.30 -2.34 -8.69
N TYR A 67 -8.54 -2.41 -8.22
CA TYR A 67 -9.45 -1.26 -8.23
C TYR A 67 -9.03 -0.18 -7.23
N VAL A 68 -8.61 -0.57 -6.02
CA VAL A 68 -8.00 0.37 -5.05
C VAL A 68 -6.80 1.07 -5.68
N SER A 69 -5.90 0.31 -6.30
CA SER A 69 -4.69 0.87 -6.91
C SER A 69 -5.01 1.85 -8.03
N PHE A 70 -6.03 1.55 -8.83
CA PHE A 70 -6.52 2.45 -9.88
C PHE A 70 -7.07 3.75 -9.30
N LEU A 71 -7.90 3.69 -8.26
CA LEU A 71 -8.45 4.87 -7.60
C LEU A 71 -7.34 5.72 -6.98
N VAL A 72 -6.38 5.12 -6.28
CA VAL A 72 -5.26 5.87 -5.70
C VAL A 72 -4.40 6.50 -6.78
N LYS A 73 -4.07 5.81 -7.88
CA LYS A 73 -3.34 6.42 -9.02
C LYS A 73 -4.06 7.60 -9.65
N LYS A 74 -5.39 7.56 -9.67
CA LYS A 74 -6.23 8.61 -10.27
C LYS A 74 -6.30 9.85 -9.37
N ASP A 75 -6.49 9.65 -8.07
CA ASP A 75 -6.78 10.74 -7.11
C ASP A 75 -5.54 11.22 -6.33
N PHE A 76 -4.49 10.38 -6.24
CA PHE A 76 -3.27 10.57 -5.45
C PHE A 76 -2.04 10.06 -6.24
N PRO A 77 -1.71 10.70 -7.39
CA PRO A 77 -0.69 10.20 -8.30
C PRO A 77 0.72 10.19 -7.68
N ASP A 78 1.05 11.19 -6.86
CA ASP A 78 2.35 11.30 -6.19
C ASP A 78 2.55 10.20 -5.14
N GLU A 79 1.52 9.92 -4.34
CA GLU A 79 1.53 8.85 -3.34
C GLU A 79 1.58 7.47 -4.01
N ALA A 80 0.81 7.29 -5.08
CA ALA A 80 0.86 6.06 -5.86
C ALA A 80 2.26 5.82 -6.45
N ALA A 81 2.90 6.86 -6.97
CA ALA A 81 4.26 6.80 -7.50
C ALA A 81 5.28 6.46 -6.40
N ALA A 82 5.14 7.01 -5.19
CA ALA A 82 6.00 6.69 -4.06
C ALA A 82 5.95 5.20 -3.67
N VAL A 83 4.74 4.61 -3.62
CA VAL A 83 4.60 3.16 -3.32
C VAL A 83 5.16 2.29 -4.44
N LEU A 84 4.94 2.68 -5.70
CA LEU A 84 5.46 1.93 -6.84
C LEU A 84 6.99 2.04 -6.96
N SER A 85 7.55 3.23 -6.71
CA SER A 85 9.01 3.44 -6.69
C SER A 85 9.70 2.61 -5.60
N ALA A 86 9.04 2.42 -4.46
CA ALA A 86 9.50 1.52 -3.41
C ALA A 86 9.42 0.03 -3.80
N TYR A 87 8.58 -0.32 -4.79
CA TYR A 87 8.45 -1.69 -5.32
C TYR A 87 9.36 -1.96 -6.53
N ASP A 88 9.67 -0.92 -7.32
CA ASP A 88 10.50 -0.99 -8.54
C ASP A 88 12.00 -0.76 -8.26
N SER A 89 12.34 -0.15 -7.12
CA SER A 89 13.74 -0.01 -6.73
C SER A 89 14.33 -1.38 -6.38
N PRO A 90 15.38 -1.86 -7.09
CA PRO A 90 16.26 -2.85 -6.50
C PRO A 90 16.83 -2.20 -5.25
N GLN A 91 16.74 -2.87 -4.10
CA GLN A 91 17.37 -2.40 -2.87
C GLN A 91 18.87 -2.25 -3.13
N CYS A 92 19.31 -1.05 -3.53
CA CYS A 92 20.71 -0.71 -3.57
C CYS A 92 21.09 -0.35 -2.14
N SER A 93 21.33 -1.41 -1.37
CA SER A 93 22.12 -1.35 -0.16
C SER A 93 23.54 -0.91 -0.52
N THR A 94 23.84 0.38 -0.45
CA THR A 94 25.21 0.82 -0.20
C THR A 94 25.21 1.82 0.94
N SER A 95 25.58 1.28 2.10
CA SER A 95 26.05 2.02 3.26
C SER A 95 27.00 3.16 2.85
N PRO A 96 26.83 4.39 3.35
CA PRO A 96 27.91 5.36 3.29
C PRO A 96 28.84 5.06 4.47
N ASN A 97 29.75 4.09 4.32
CA ASN A 97 30.88 3.98 5.24
C ASN A 97 32.20 4.28 4.53
N LYS A 98 32.95 5.16 5.20
CA LYS A 98 34.37 5.52 5.08
C LYS A 98 34.82 6.61 4.09
N SER A 99 34.93 7.79 4.71
CA SER A 99 36.13 8.64 4.84
C SER A 99 36.70 9.36 3.60
N PRO A 100 37.03 10.65 3.73
CA PRO A 100 37.74 11.40 2.71
C PRO A 100 39.23 11.05 2.74
N HIS A 101 39.78 10.57 1.63
CA HIS A 101 41.22 10.66 1.37
C HIS A 101 41.45 11.80 0.38
N THR A 102 42.02 12.89 0.88
CA THR A 102 42.61 13.96 0.06
C THR A 102 43.96 13.48 -0.50
N PRO A 103 44.29 13.75 -1.78
CA PRO A 103 45.65 13.57 -2.25
C PRO A 103 46.52 14.74 -1.74
N ARG A 104 47.71 14.45 -1.25
CA ARG A 104 48.72 15.46 -0.89
C ARG A 104 49.84 15.39 -1.93
N LYS A 105 49.99 16.52 -2.64
CA LYS A 105 51.10 17.08 -3.42
C LYS A 105 52.20 16.15 -3.95
#